data_AF-A0A7Z7MV00-F1
#
_entry.id   AF-A0A7Z7MV00-F1
#
_cell.length_a   1.000
_cell.length_b   1.000
_cell.length_c   1.000
_cell.angle_alpha   90.00
_cell.angle_beta   90.00
_cell.angle_gamma   90.00
#
_symmetry.space_group_name_H-M   'P 1'
#
loop_
_entity.id
_entity.type
_entity.pdbx_description
1 polymer ?
#
loop_
_entity_poly.entity_id
_entity_poly.type
_entity_poly.pdbx_seq_one_letter_code
_entity_poly.pdbx_strand_id
1 'polypeptide(L)'
;MKPFHFLLILSCVAFSEVSANQRPAASFQDRLGLSPSLGDPISPWVCVEVEWHSQDRVIPYEALTAPGEYLSGAYECLLFLSEKQSRIGTTRRSARISFDRAMMNGQQAVGKLINLALEVFDGEYAEVVTRLRRDG
;
A
#
# COMPACT_ATOMS: atom_id res chain seq x y z
N MET A 1 10.94 10.38 -18.70
CA MET A 1 9.61 9.74 -18.72
C MET A 1 9.55 8.76 -17.54
N LYS A 2 8.72 9.02 -16.52
CA LYS A 2 8.52 8.07 -15.41
C LYS A 2 7.55 6.99 -15.92
N PRO A 3 7.85 5.69 -15.83
CA PRO A 3 6.90 4.69 -16.23
C PRO A 3 5.78 4.69 -15.18
N PHE A 4 4.54 4.90 -15.63
CA PHE A 4 3.34 4.69 -14.84
C PHE A 4 3.34 3.21 -14.42
N HIS A 5 3.62 2.93 -13.14
CA HIS A 5 3.82 1.60 -12.58
C HIS A 5 2.71 1.31 -11.57
N PHE A 6 1.46 1.43 -12.01
CA PHE A 6 0.29 1.05 -11.24
C PHE A 6 -0.66 0.22 -12.09
N LEU A 7 -1.31 -0.75 -11.46
CA LEU A 7 -2.42 -1.49 -12.06
C LEU A 7 -3.71 -0.94 -11.49
N LEU A 8 -4.62 -0.54 -12.37
CA LEU A 8 -5.99 -0.18 -12.04
C LEU A 8 -6.89 -1.30 -12.54
N ILE A 9 -7.56 -1.99 -11.63
CA ILE A 9 -8.57 -2.99 -12.00
C ILE A 9 -9.94 -2.32 -11.85
N LEU A 10 -10.61 -2.20 -12.99
CA LEU A 10 -11.96 -1.66 -13.12
C LEU A 10 -12.96 -2.81 -13.12
N SER A 11 -13.95 -2.78 -12.24
CA SER A 11 -15.12 -3.65 -12.37
C SER A 11 -16.41 -2.86 -12.21
N CYS A 12 -17.22 -2.86 -13.28
CA CYS A 12 -18.59 -2.37 -13.25
C CYS A 12 -19.50 -3.53 -12.87
N VAL A 13 -20.16 -3.44 -11.71
CA VAL A 13 -21.07 -4.49 -11.25
C VAL A 13 -22.47 -3.91 -11.15
N ALA A 14 -23.44 -4.59 -11.78
CA ALA A 14 -24.84 -4.33 -11.58
C ALA A 14 -25.21 -4.76 -10.16
N PHE A 15 -25.56 -3.81 -9.30
CA PHE A 15 -26.01 -4.08 -7.94
C PHE A 15 -27.49 -4.55 -7.95
N SER A 16 -27.81 -5.58 -8.74
CA SER A 16 -29.19 -6.06 -8.92
C SER A 16 -29.55 -7.31 -8.09
N GLU A 17 -28.62 -7.88 -7.32
CA GLU A 17 -28.89 -9.09 -6.49
C GLU A 17 -28.39 -8.99 -5.04
N VAL A 18 -28.20 -7.79 -4.50
CA VAL A 18 -28.02 -7.60 -3.05
C VAL A 18 -29.28 -6.96 -2.48
N SER A 19 -29.95 -7.70 -1.59
CA SER A 19 -31.11 -7.27 -0.80
C SER A 19 -30.95 -5.82 -0.35
N ALA A 20 -32.00 -5.01 -0.50
CA ALA A 20 -32.03 -3.57 -0.27
C ALA A 20 -31.49 -3.12 1.12
N ASN A 21 -31.29 -4.05 2.06
CA ASN A 21 -30.75 -3.84 3.40
C ASN A 21 -29.21 -3.81 3.52
N GLN A 22 -28.47 -4.06 2.45
CA GLN A 22 -26.99 -4.08 2.45
C GLN A 22 -26.36 -3.02 1.53
N ARG A 23 -27.14 -2.01 1.13
CA ARG A 23 -26.57 -0.85 0.44
C ARG A 23 -25.73 -0.06 1.43
N PRO A 24 -24.41 0.11 1.20
CA PRO A 24 -23.63 1.04 2.00
C PRO A 24 -24.23 2.44 1.83
N ALA A 25 -24.39 3.17 2.93
CA ALA A 25 -24.96 4.52 2.93
C ALA A 25 -24.24 5.40 1.89
N ALA A 26 -24.96 6.35 1.27
CA ALA A 26 -24.40 7.23 0.24
C ALA A 26 -23.08 7.93 0.67
N SER A 27 -22.94 8.24 1.97
CA SER A 27 -21.71 8.81 2.58
C SER A 27 -20.50 7.86 2.63
N PHE A 28 -20.72 6.57 2.37
CA PHE A 28 -19.69 5.53 2.24
C PHE A 28 -19.30 5.33 0.77
N GLN A 29 -20.20 5.65 -0.17
CA GLN A 29 -19.96 5.59 -1.61
C GLN A 29 -18.96 6.66 -2.07
N ASP A 30 -19.10 7.89 -1.59
CA ASP A 30 -18.18 9.01 -1.89
C ASP A 30 -16.74 8.77 -1.38
N ARG A 31 -16.57 8.01 -0.28
CA ARG A 31 -15.25 7.71 0.31
C ARG A 31 -14.51 6.55 -0.37
N LEU A 32 -15.23 5.71 -1.09
CA LEU A 32 -14.68 4.56 -1.81
C LEU A 32 -14.52 4.80 -3.30
N GLY A 33 -14.84 6.01 -3.79
CA GLY A 33 -14.80 6.33 -5.22
C GLY A 33 -15.87 5.58 -6.03
N LEU A 34 -16.95 5.13 -5.37
CA LEU A 34 -18.04 4.41 -6.00
C LEU A 34 -18.87 5.41 -6.82
N SER A 35 -18.51 5.56 -8.09
CA SER A 35 -19.22 6.46 -9.00
C SER A 35 -20.41 5.73 -9.64
N PRO A 36 -21.59 6.38 -9.74
CA PRO A 36 -22.65 5.93 -10.61
C PRO A 36 -22.11 5.91 -12.04
N SER A 37 -22.09 4.74 -12.68
CA SER A 37 -21.69 4.71 -14.08
C SER A 37 -22.75 5.46 -14.90
N LEU A 38 -22.31 6.45 -15.68
CA LEU A 38 -23.09 7.17 -16.71
C LEU A 38 -24.12 8.24 -16.24
N GLY A 39 -23.93 8.87 -15.08
CA GLY A 39 -24.65 10.12 -14.76
C GLY A 39 -26.15 9.96 -14.47
N ASP A 40 -26.63 8.74 -14.29
CA ASP A 40 -27.96 8.45 -13.75
C ASP A 40 -27.84 8.09 -12.26
N PRO A 41 -28.30 8.95 -11.34
CA PRO A 41 -28.20 8.73 -9.90
C PRO A 41 -29.10 7.61 -9.36
N ILE A 42 -30.02 7.07 -10.18
CA ILE A 42 -30.93 5.98 -9.80
C ILE A 42 -30.39 4.62 -10.29
N SER A 43 -29.39 4.65 -11.18
CA SER A 43 -28.78 3.45 -11.74
C SER A 43 -28.20 2.56 -10.62
N PRO A 44 -28.54 1.26 -10.55
CA PRO A 44 -27.94 0.33 -9.61
C PRO A 44 -26.50 -0.04 -10.00
N TRP A 45 -25.97 0.53 -11.08
CA TRP A 45 -24.63 0.22 -11.57
C TRP A 45 -23.59 1.05 -10.84
N VAL A 46 -22.73 0.36 -10.11
CA VAL A 46 -21.65 0.99 -9.35
C VAL A 46 -20.32 0.57 -9.94
N CYS A 47 -19.47 1.56 -10.20
CA CYS A 47 -18.09 1.32 -10.61
C CYS A 47 -17.19 1.28 -9.37
N VAL A 48 -16.48 0.17 -9.19
CA VAL A 48 -15.47 0.04 -8.12
C VAL A 48 -14.10 -0.02 -8.79
N GLU A 49 -13.19 0.81 -8.32
CA GLU A 49 -11.80 0.85 -8.77
C GLU A 49 -10.86 0.64 -7.59
N VAL A 50 -9.85 -0.20 -7.79
CA VAL A 50 -8.72 -0.31 -6.86
C VAL A 50 -7.43 -0.05 -7.63
N GLU A 51 -6.65 0.89 -7.11
CA GLU A 51 -5.33 1.23 -7.64
C GLU A 51 -4.24 0.57 -6.80
N TRP A 52 -3.42 -0.26 -7.44
CA TRP A 52 -2.21 -0.81 -6.83
C TRP A 52 -0.97 -0.16 -7.42
N HIS A 53 -0.23 0.59 -6.59
CA HIS A 53 1.13 1.01 -6.93
C HIS A 53 2.12 -0.16 -6.82
N SER A 54 3.02 -0.28 -7.80
CA SER A 54 4.05 -1.33 -7.82
C SER A 54 5.28 -1.01 -6.95
N GLN A 55 5.25 0.08 -6.18
CA GLN A 55 6.42 0.53 -5.40
C GLN A 55 6.83 -0.50 -4.34
N ASP A 56 5.85 -1.14 -3.70
CA ASP A 56 6.08 -2.08 -2.60
C ASP A 56 5.51 -3.48 -2.87
N ARG A 57 5.02 -3.72 -4.10
CA ARG A 57 4.25 -4.92 -4.44
C ARG A 57 4.66 -5.44 -5.82
N VAL A 58 4.77 -6.76 -5.92
CA VAL A 58 4.84 -7.46 -7.22
C VAL A 58 3.42 -7.86 -7.57
N ILE A 59 2.92 -7.37 -8.71
CA ILE A 59 1.57 -7.65 -9.16
C ILE A 59 1.59 -8.99 -9.92
N PRO A 60 0.86 -10.02 -9.45
CA PRO A 60 0.83 -11.32 -10.11
C PRO A 60 0.08 -11.23 -11.44
N TYR A 61 0.46 -12.06 -12.41
CA TYR A 61 -0.21 -12.11 -13.72
C TYR A 61 -1.69 -12.49 -13.59
N GLU A 62 -2.00 -13.31 -12.60
CA GLU A 62 -3.34 -13.76 -12.23
C GLU A 62 -4.27 -12.59 -11.88
N ALA A 63 -3.73 -11.44 -11.46
CA ALA A 63 -4.53 -10.22 -11.26
C ALA A 63 -5.10 -9.66 -12.57
N LEU A 64 -4.50 -9.98 -13.72
CA LEU A 64 -5.00 -9.60 -15.05
C LEU A 64 -6.00 -10.61 -15.61
N THR A 65 -5.82 -11.90 -15.32
CA THR A 65 -6.68 -12.97 -15.85
C THR A 65 -7.89 -13.26 -14.96
N ALA A 66 -7.78 -12.99 -13.65
CA ALA A 66 -8.84 -13.19 -12.65
C ALA A 66 -9.04 -11.93 -11.78
N PRO A 67 -9.38 -10.77 -12.38
CA PRO A 67 -9.43 -9.49 -11.67
C PRO A 67 -10.42 -9.45 -10.50
N GLY A 68 -11.56 -10.15 -10.61
CA GLY A 68 -12.58 -10.17 -9.56
C GLY A 68 -12.09 -10.76 -8.24
N GLU A 69 -11.19 -11.75 -8.28
CA GLU A 69 -10.62 -12.34 -7.06
C GLU A 69 -9.71 -11.35 -6.32
N TYR A 70 -8.95 -10.55 -7.08
CA TYR A 70 -8.01 -9.57 -6.51
C TYR A 70 -8.72 -8.28 -6.08
N LEU A 71 -9.78 -7.88 -6.79
CA LEU A 71 -10.61 -6.74 -6.42
C LEU A 71 -11.39 -7.02 -5.13
N SER A 72 -12.03 -8.19 -5.02
CA SER A 72 -12.72 -8.63 -3.80
C SER A 72 -11.77 -8.79 -2.60
N GLY A 73 -10.53 -9.21 -2.86
CA GLY A 73 -9.49 -9.34 -1.83
C GLY A 73 -8.86 -8.00 -1.38
N ALA A 74 -9.11 -6.89 -2.07
CA ALA A 74 -8.50 -5.60 -1.75
C ALA A 74 -9.00 -5.02 -0.41
N TYR A 75 -10.32 -5.01 -0.23
CA TYR A 75 -11.00 -4.44 0.93
C TYR A 75 -12.13 -5.37 1.40
N GLU A 76 -12.36 -5.45 2.70
CA GLU A 76 -13.41 -6.31 3.28
C GLU A 76 -14.83 -5.98 2.78
N CYS A 77 -15.09 -4.71 2.47
CA CYS A 77 -16.37 -4.29 1.91
C CYS A 77 -16.61 -4.84 0.49
N LEU A 78 -15.60 -5.38 -0.19
CA LEU A 78 -15.68 -5.90 -1.56
C LEU A 78 -15.74 -7.43 -1.63
N LEU A 79 -15.78 -8.13 -0.48
CA LEU A 79 -15.79 -9.60 -0.43
C LEU A 79 -16.97 -10.21 -1.20
N PHE A 80 -18.08 -9.47 -1.36
CA PHE A 80 -19.25 -9.92 -2.10
C PHE A 80 -19.04 -10.02 -3.62
N LEU A 81 -17.96 -9.43 -4.16
CA LEU A 81 -17.71 -9.40 -5.61
C LEU A 81 -17.24 -10.73 -6.18
N SER A 82 -16.67 -11.62 -5.35
CA SER A 82 -16.21 -12.94 -5.79
C SER A 82 -16.21 -13.91 -4.62
N GLU A 83 -16.58 -15.17 -4.86
CA GLU A 83 -16.50 -16.24 -3.86
C GLU A 83 -15.06 -16.53 -3.43
N LYS A 84 -14.11 -16.39 -4.36
CA LYS A 84 -12.69 -16.59 -4.12
C LYS A 84 -11.98 -15.25 -4.05
N GLN A 85 -11.27 -15.00 -2.95
CA GLN A 85 -10.53 -13.75 -2.74
C GLN A 85 -9.02 -13.99 -2.72
N SER A 86 -8.29 -13.15 -3.45
CA SER A 86 -6.85 -13.21 -3.61
C SER A 86 -6.23 -11.87 -3.21
N ARG A 87 -5.15 -11.87 -2.44
CA ARG A 87 -4.49 -10.64 -1.93
C ARG A 87 -3.11 -10.47 -2.55
N ILE A 88 -2.79 -9.24 -2.98
CA ILE A 88 -1.44 -8.88 -3.42
C ILE A 88 -0.58 -8.58 -2.19
N GLY A 89 0.43 -9.42 -1.95
CA GLY A 89 1.35 -9.27 -0.82
C GLY A 89 2.33 -8.10 -1.02
N THR A 90 2.58 -7.34 0.05
CA THR A 90 3.65 -6.33 0.08
C THR A 90 5.00 -7.04 0.22
N THR A 91 5.94 -6.77 -0.69
CA THR A 91 7.23 -7.46 -0.72
C THR A 91 8.19 -6.86 0.32
N ARG A 92 8.71 -7.69 1.22
CA ARG A 92 9.64 -7.33 2.31
C ARG A 92 10.99 -6.74 1.83
N ARG A 93 11.31 -6.73 0.52
CA ARG A 93 12.50 -6.07 -0.03
C ARG A 93 12.59 -4.59 0.34
N SER A 94 11.45 -3.94 0.56
CA SER A 94 11.37 -2.57 1.10
C SER A 94 12.14 -2.44 2.43
N ALA A 95 12.16 -3.46 3.30
CA ALA A 95 12.87 -3.40 4.58
C ALA A 95 14.40 -3.25 4.44
N ARG A 96 15.03 -3.92 3.46
CA ARG A 96 16.48 -3.76 3.21
C ARG A 96 16.79 -2.37 2.66
N ILE A 97 15.98 -1.90 1.70
CA ILE A 97 16.13 -0.56 1.13
C ILE A 97 15.91 0.52 2.21
N SER A 98 14.97 0.30 3.12
CA SER A 98 14.72 1.17 4.27
C SER A 98 15.90 1.19 5.24
N PHE A 99 16.54 0.04 5.49
CA PHE A 99 17.76 -0.02 6.30
C PHE A 99 18.91 0.75 5.64
N ASP A 100 19.17 0.53 4.35
CA ASP A 100 20.26 1.22 3.63
C ASP A 100 20.05 2.75 3.62
N ARG A 101 18.80 3.19 3.39
CA ARG A 101 18.44 4.62 3.48
C ARG A 101 18.57 5.16 4.90
N ALA A 102 18.15 4.40 5.91
CA ALA A 102 18.32 4.79 7.30
C ALA A 102 19.81 4.94 7.66
N MET A 103 20.66 4.02 7.17
CA MET A 103 22.12 4.11 7.35
C MET A 103 22.71 5.32 6.62
N MET A 104 22.30 5.62 5.39
CA MET A 104 22.74 6.83 4.68
C MET A 104 22.33 8.11 5.41
N ASN A 105 21.08 8.17 5.89
CA ASN A 105 20.59 9.31 6.67
C ASN A 105 21.36 9.44 7.99
N GLY A 106 21.64 8.32 8.66
CA GLY A 106 22.47 8.27 9.86
C GLY A 106 23.89 8.78 9.60
N GLN A 107 24.53 8.35 8.52
CA GLN A 107 25.86 8.84 8.12
C GLN A 107 25.87 10.37 7.94
N GLN A 108 24.86 10.93 7.28
CA GLN A 108 24.78 12.38 7.08
C GLN A 108 24.49 13.13 8.38
N ALA A 109 23.61 12.60 9.23
CA ALA A 109 23.17 13.25 10.46
C ALA A 109 24.23 13.22 11.56
N VAL A 110 24.90 12.08 11.76
CA VAL A 110 25.79 11.85 12.92
C VAL A 110 27.23 11.49 12.55
N GLY A 111 27.58 11.36 11.26
CA GLY A 111 28.94 10.96 10.86
C GLY A 111 30.04 11.89 11.38
N LYS A 112 29.82 13.21 11.36
CA LYS A 112 30.77 14.20 11.92
C LYS A 112 30.92 14.07 13.43
N LEU A 113 29.82 13.77 14.14
CA LEU A 113 29.84 13.53 15.57
C LEU A 113 30.62 12.25 15.92
N ILE A 114 30.45 11.19 15.14
CA ILE A 114 31.20 9.93 15.31
C ILE A 114 32.70 10.17 15.15
N ASN A 115 33.12 10.94 14.15
CA ASN A 115 34.54 11.27 13.96
C ASN A 115 35.12 12.00 15.18
N LEU A 116 34.42 13.03 15.68
CA LEU A 116 34.83 13.75 16.89
C LEU A 116 34.88 12.82 18.12
N ALA A 117 33.88 11.96 18.28
CA ALA A 117 33.85 11.02 19.39
C ALA A 117 35.02 10.02 19.34
N LEU A 118 35.39 9.55 18.14
CA LEU A 118 36.56 8.70 17.97
C LEU A 118 37.86 9.42 18.30
N GLU A 119 37.98 10.71 18.02
CA GLU A 119 39.14 11.51 18.46
C GLU A 119 39.19 11.65 19.99
N VAL A 120 38.03 11.82 20.65
CA VAL A 120 37.94 12.00 22.11
C VAL A 120 38.17 10.70 22.87
N PHE A 121 37.76 9.55 22.32
CA PHE A 121 37.91 8.24 22.96
C PHE A 121 39.08 7.43 22.37
N ASP A 122 40.08 8.09 21.78
CA ASP A 122 41.29 7.45 21.25
C ASP A 122 41.00 6.27 20.28
N GLY A 123 39.94 6.39 19.49
CA GLY A 123 39.51 5.40 18.51
C GLY A 123 38.68 4.24 19.07
N GLU A 124 38.23 4.29 20.33
CA GLU A 124 37.43 3.22 20.93
C GLU A 124 35.97 3.23 20.43
N TYR A 125 35.68 2.41 19.42
CA TYR A 125 34.36 2.30 18.81
C TYR A 125 33.24 1.83 19.77
N ALA A 126 33.56 0.97 20.73
CA ALA A 126 32.57 0.40 21.65
C ALA A 126 31.95 1.48 22.56
N GLU A 127 32.78 2.39 23.06
CA GLU A 127 32.34 3.51 23.90
C GLU A 127 31.48 4.49 23.10
N VAL A 128 31.89 4.81 21.85
CA VAL A 128 31.12 5.65 20.93
C VAL A 128 29.71 5.08 20.68
N VAL A 129 29.62 3.78 20.39
CA VAL A 129 28.33 3.10 20.14
C VAL A 129 27.48 3.07 21.40
N THR A 130 28.08 2.74 22.56
CA THR A 130 27.38 2.70 23.85
C THR A 130 26.75 4.05 24.18
N ARG A 131 27.48 5.15 23.97
CA ARG A 131 26.98 6.51 24.22
C ARG A 131 25.91 6.97 23.23
N LEU A 132 26.04 6.60 21.95
CA LEU A 132 25.07 7.01 20.91
C LEU A 132 23.77 6.20 20.95
N ARG A 133 23.83 4.98 21.48
CA ARG A 133 22.65 4.13 21.63
C ARG A 133 21.69 4.77 22.62
N ARG A 134 20.47 5.08 22.16
CA ARG A 134 19.35 5.45 23.04
C ARG A 134 18.58 4.19 23.38
N ASP A 135 18.08 4.11 24.61
CA ASP A 135 17.13 3.06 24.98
C ASP A 135 15.80 3.32 24.25
N GLY A 136 15.27 2.29 23.60
CA GLY A 136 14.05 2.34 22.78
C GLY A 136 13.53 0.94 22.47
#